data_AF-A0A9D7UAW8-F1
#
_entry.id   AF-A0A9D7UAW8-F1
#
_cell.length_a   1.000
_cell.length_b   1.000
_cell.length_c   1.000
_cell.angle_alpha   90.00
_cell.angle_beta   90.00
_cell.angle_gamma   90.00
#
_symmetry.space_group_name_H-M   'P 1'
#
loop_
_entity.id
_entity.type
_entity.pdbx_description
1 polymer ?
#
loop_
_entity_poly.entity_id
_entity_poly.type
_entity_poly.pdbx_seq_one_letter_code
_entity_poly.pdbx_strand_id
1 'polypeptide(L)' 'VDHLLTNFHLPKSTLLMLVASFIGIEKTLEIYKIAIEKKYRFFSYGDAMLII' A
#
# COMPACT_ATOMS: atom_id res chain seq x y z
N VAL A 1 -10.73 13.02 3.92
CA VAL A 1 -10.85 11.58 3.66
C VAL A 1 -10.21 10.90 4.83
N ASP A 2 -10.99 10.19 5.64
CA ASP A 2 -10.52 9.66 6.92
C ASP A 2 -10.01 8.22 6.79
N HIS A 3 -10.49 7.49 5.78
CA HIS A 3 -10.13 6.10 5.51
C HIS A 3 -9.88 5.87 4.01
N LEU A 4 -9.03 4.91 3.65
CA LEU A 4 -8.68 4.59 2.27
C LEU A 4 -8.67 3.07 2.03
N LEU A 5 -9.51 2.59 1.11
CA LEU A 5 -9.44 1.24 0.56
C LEU A 5 -8.75 1.28 -0.80
N THR A 6 -7.65 0.53 -0.96
CA THR A 6 -6.85 0.55 -2.19
C THR A 6 -6.11 -0.77 -2.40
N ASN A 7 -5.67 -1.04 -3.63
CA ASN A 7 -4.77 -2.16 -3.94
C ASN A 7 -3.33 -1.90 -3.46
N PHE A 8 -2.49 -2.94 -3.47
CA PHE A 8 -1.04 -2.81 -3.37
C PHE A 8 -0.43 -2.35 -4.71
N HIS A 9 0.09 -1.13 -4.73
CA HIS A 9 0.69 -0.48 -5.90
C HIS A 9 2.17 -0.80 -6.07
N LEU A 10 2.69 -0.71 -7.30
CA LEU A 10 4.11 -0.96 -7.57
C LEU A 10 5.04 0.11 -6.95
N PRO A 11 6.32 -0.24 -6.67
CA PRO A 11 7.34 0.72 -6.29
C PRO A 11 7.43 1.88 -7.28
N LYS A 12 7.68 3.09 -6.76
CA LYS A 12 7.82 4.33 -7.55
C LYS A 12 6.58 4.76 -8.35
N SER A 13 5.39 4.29 -7.97
CA SER A 13 4.12 4.79 -8.54
C SER A 13 3.59 6.02 -7.79
N THR A 14 2.82 6.85 -8.48
CA THR A 14 2.12 7.99 -7.85
C THR A 14 1.07 7.53 -6.83
N LEU A 15 0.46 6.37 -7.04
CA LEU A 15 -0.48 5.78 -6.08
C LEU A 15 0.21 5.30 -4.79
N LEU A 16 1.46 4.81 -4.89
CA LEU A 16 2.26 4.54 -3.70
C LEU A 16 2.60 5.84 -2.94
N MET A 17 2.87 6.94 -3.66
CA MET A 17 3.06 8.25 -3.02
C MET A 17 1.78 8.74 -2.32
N LEU A 18 0.60 8.51 -2.91
CA LEU A 18 -0.68 8.81 -2.26
C LEU A 18 -0.83 8.03 -0.96
N VAL A 19 -0.60 6.72 -0.97
CA VAL A 19 -0.60 5.91 0.27
C VAL A 19 0.39 6.48 1.30
N ALA A 20 1.62 6.82 0.88
CA ALA A 20 2.61 7.39 1.77
C ALA A 20 2.22 8.75 2.35
N SER A 21 1.42 9.56 1.63
CA SER A 21 0.87 10.81 2.18
C SER A 21 -0.22 10.58 3.24
N PHE A 22 -0.91 9.42 3.22
CA PHE A 22 -1.93 9.08 4.21
C PHE A 22 -1.33 8.55 5.51
N ILE A 23 -0.33 7.67 5.44
CA ILE A 23 0.19 6.93 6.61
C ILE A 23 1.68 7.17 6.91
N GLY A 24 2.36 8.00 6.12
CA GLY A 24 3.80 8.23 6.22
C GLY A 24 4.65 7.21 5.46
N ILE A 25 5.86 7.63 5.07
CA ILE A 25 6.78 6.84 4.25
C ILE A 25 7.25 5.59 4.99
N GLU A 26 7.68 5.73 6.25
CA GLU A 26 8.21 4.63 7.05
C GLU A 26 7.18 3.51 7.21
N LYS A 27 5.94 3.88 7.57
CA LYS A 27 4.84 2.92 7.73
C LYS A 27 4.46 2.25 6.41
N THR A 28 4.47 3.00 5.31
CA THR A 28 4.23 2.46 3.97
C THR A 28 5.27 1.41 3.62
N LEU A 29 6.56 1.68 3.83
CA LEU A 29 7.63 0.74 3.55
C LEU A 29 7.55 -0.52 4.44
N GLU A 30 7.22 -0.36 5.72
CA GLU A 30 7.01 -1.46 6.66
C GLU A 30 5.88 -2.40 6.19
N ILE A 31 4.71 -1.84 5.87
CA ILE A 31 3.54 -2.61 5.41
C ILE A 31 3.85 -3.35 4.11
N TYR A 32 4.53 -2.68 3.18
CA TYR A 32 4.93 -3.28 1.91
C TYR A 32 5.91 -4.44 2.09
N LYS A 33 6.86 -4.31 3.01
CA LYS A 33 7.78 -5.40 3.36
C LYS A 33 7.00 -6.61 3.90
N ILE A 34 6.06 -6.38 4.81
CA ILE A 34 5.20 -7.44 5.37
C ILE A 34 4.35 -8.10 4.27
N ALA A 35 3.78 -7.31 3.35
CA ALA A 35 2.98 -7.82 2.24
C ALA A 35 3.81 -8.73 1.31
N ILE A 36 5.06 -8.36 1.02
CA ILE A 36 5.99 -9.19 0.25
C ILE A 36 6.33 -10.49 0.99
N GLU A 37 6.70 -10.41 2.27
CA GLU A 37 7.02 -11.58 3.10
C GLU A 37 5.85 -12.57 3.20
N LYS A 38 4.63 -12.04 3.28
CA LYS A 38 3.39 -12.82 3.31
C LYS A 38 2.86 -13.21 1.93
N LYS A 39 3.58 -12.91 0.84
CA LYS A 39 3.22 -13.24 -0.54
C LYS A 39 1.84 -12.72 -0.98
N TYR A 40 1.51 -11.50 -0.58
CA TYR A 40 0.33 -10.81 -1.09
C TYR A 40 0.47 -10.60 -2.61
N ARG A 41 -0.66 -10.61 -3.31
CA ARG A 41 -0.73 -10.32 -4.73
C ARG A 41 -0.80 -8.81 -4.92
N PHE A 42 0.03 -8.27 -5.80
CA PHE A 42 0.10 -6.83 -6.06
C PHE A 42 -0.70 -6.47 -7.32
N PHE A 43 -0.88 -5.16 -7.56
CA PHE A 43 -1.48 -4.58 -8.76
C PHE A 43 -3.01 -4.71 -8.84
N SER A 44 -3.57 -4.47 -10.04
CA SER A 44 -5.01 -4.24 -10.26
C SER A 44 -5.92 -5.38 -9.81
N TYR A 45 -5.46 -6.63 -9.91
CA TYR A 45 -6.22 -7.83 -9.53
C TYR A 45 -5.63 -8.54 -8.30
N GLY A 46 -4.77 -7.83 -7.58
CA GLY A 46 -4.13 -8.33 -6.38
C GLY A 46 -5.03 -8.25 -5.15
N ASP A 47 -4.39 -8.31 -4.00
CA ASP A 47 -5.03 -8.09 -2.72
C ASP A 47 -5.13 -6.59 -2.43
N ALA A 48 -5.92 -6.26 -1.42
CA ALA A 48 -6.22 -4.88 -1.02
C ALA A 48 -5.67 -4.56 0.37
N MET A 49 -5.58 -3.27 0.64
CA MET A 49 -5.22 -2.65 1.90
C MET A 49 -6.30 -1.66 2.29
N LEU A 50 -6.70 -1.71 3.55
CA LEU A 50 -7.61 -0.76 4.19
C LEU A 50 -6.83 0.05 5.23
N ILE A 51 -6.79 1.36 5.05
CA ILE A 51 -6.22 2.32 6.00
C ILE A 51 -7.39 2.95 6.76
N ILE A 52 -7.37 2.84 8.08
CA ILE A 52 -8.38 3.40 8.99
C ILE A 52 -7.76 4.24 10.11
#